data_AF-A0A6J1N7F3-F1
#
_entry.id   AF-A0A6J1N7F3-F1
#
_cell.length_a   1.000
_cell.length_b   1.000
_cell.length_c   1.000
_cell.angle_alpha   90.00
_cell.angle_beta   90.00
_cell.angle_gamma   90.00
#
_symmetry.space_group_name_H-M   'P 1'
#
loop_
_entity.id
_entity.type
_entity.pdbx_description
1 polymer ?
#
loop_
_entity_poly.entity_id
_entity_poly.type
_entity_poly.pdbx_seq_one_letter_code
_entity_poly.pdbx_strand_id
1 'polypeptide(L)'
;MWFSGKKFRRTRCENIDELLAATNPNEHMVRLLKYKAPVVCYTAVGSDSIRLDLDLDGKHILSHVFKLGEEQEMVKVDGNKIKMTYSLENENTLKQVVKMPDGKTAYFIREFKENEVKMTVTMDGTDLSATVHYEILQ
;
A
#
# COMPACT_ATOMS: atom_id res chain seq x y z
N MET A 1 -8.81 -8.08 13.77
CA MET A 1 -8.72 -7.31 12.50
C MET A 1 -9.90 -7.65 11.62
N TRP A 2 -10.88 -6.76 11.51
CA TRP A 2 -12.13 -7.03 10.79
C TRP A 2 -11.99 -6.99 9.26
N PHE A 3 -10.97 -6.28 8.75
CA PHE A 3 -10.70 -6.19 7.32
C PHE A 3 -9.97 -7.42 6.76
N SER A 4 -9.61 -8.38 7.62
CA SER A 4 -8.90 -9.59 7.21
C SER A 4 -9.70 -10.42 6.21
N GLY A 5 -9.07 -10.80 5.10
CA GLY A 5 -9.65 -11.60 4.02
C GLY A 5 -10.58 -10.83 3.08
N LYS A 6 -10.90 -9.57 3.38
CA LYS A 6 -11.69 -8.71 2.50
C LYS A 6 -10.85 -8.24 1.32
N LYS A 7 -11.50 -8.09 0.17
CA LYS A 7 -10.87 -7.64 -1.07
C LYS A 7 -11.21 -6.17 -1.32
N PHE A 8 -10.22 -5.41 -1.74
CA PHE A 8 -10.34 -3.96 -1.94
C PHE A 8 -9.87 -3.60 -3.34
N ARG A 9 -10.63 -2.77 -4.06
CA ARG A 9 -10.21 -2.24 -5.36
C ARG A 9 -10.22 -0.73 -5.32
N ARG A 10 -9.16 -0.11 -5.83
CA ARG A 10 -9.13 1.36 -5.98
C ARG A 10 -10.26 1.80 -6.90
N THR A 11 -11.04 2.78 -6.46
CA THR A 11 -12.07 3.47 -7.26
C THR A 11 -11.62 4.86 -7.70
N ARG A 12 -10.85 5.57 -6.87
CA ARG A 12 -10.44 6.96 -7.12
C ARG A 12 -9.07 7.28 -6.53
N CYS A 13 -8.32 8.17 -7.19
CA CYS A 13 -7.12 8.82 -6.67
C CYS A 13 -7.31 10.34 -6.69
N GLU A 14 -6.72 11.01 -5.70
CA GLU A 14 -6.58 12.46 -5.62
C GLU A 14 -5.09 12.79 -5.45
N ASN A 15 -4.61 13.83 -6.15
CA ASN A 15 -3.23 14.36 -6.06
C ASN A 15 -2.11 13.34 -6.28
N ILE A 16 -2.40 12.23 -6.96
CA ILE A 16 -1.41 11.17 -7.20
C ILE A 16 -0.32 11.59 -8.20
N ASP A 17 -0.63 12.53 -9.10
CA ASP A 17 0.30 12.98 -10.14
C ASP A 17 1.50 13.73 -9.56
N GLU A 18 1.28 14.59 -8.58
CA GLU A 18 2.34 15.35 -7.89
C GLU A 18 3.26 14.41 -7.10
N LEU A 19 2.67 13.43 -6.41
CA LEU A 19 3.41 12.40 -5.69
C LEU A 19 4.27 11.55 -6.63
N LEU A 20 3.74 11.18 -7.80
CA LEU A 20 4.48 10.44 -8.83
C LEU A 20 5.62 11.30 -9.40
N ALA A 21 5.40 12.58 -9.69
CA ALA A 21 6.46 13.46 -10.18
C ALA A 21 7.64 13.56 -9.20
N ALA A 22 7.37 13.56 -7.89
CA ALA A 22 8.39 13.70 -6.84
C ALA A 22 9.19 12.42 -6.53
N THR A 23 8.65 11.25 -6.90
CA THR A 23 9.20 9.94 -6.48
C THR A 23 9.91 9.17 -7.60
N ASN A 24 9.99 9.75 -8.81
CA ASN A 24 10.54 9.13 -10.03
C ASN A 24 10.14 7.64 -10.19
N PRO A 25 8.83 7.33 -10.19
CA PRO A 25 8.32 5.98 -10.19
C PRO A 25 8.65 5.28 -11.50
N ASN A 26 8.90 3.97 -11.43
CA ASN A 26 8.98 3.17 -12.64
C ASN A 26 7.62 3.11 -13.37
N GLU A 27 7.64 2.84 -14.68
CA GLU A 27 6.42 2.80 -15.49
C GLU A 27 5.37 1.81 -14.97
N HIS A 28 5.81 0.71 -14.34
CA HIS A 28 4.91 -0.28 -13.76
C HIS A 28 4.09 0.30 -12.60
N MET A 29 4.72 1.07 -11.69
CA MET A 29 4.02 1.77 -10.62
C MET A 29 3.09 2.86 -11.16
N VAL A 30 3.52 3.61 -12.17
CA VAL A 30 2.64 4.59 -12.84
C VAL A 30 1.41 3.89 -13.43
N ARG A 31 1.59 2.73 -14.07
CA ARG A 31 0.48 1.95 -14.63
C ARG A 31 -0.49 1.43 -13.57
N LEU A 32 0.04 0.89 -12.48
CA LEU A 32 -0.77 0.43 -11.35
C LEU A 32 -1.51 1.57 -10.68
N LEU A 33 -0.97 2.79 -10.62
CA LEU A 33 -1.60 3.92 -9.95
C LEU A 33 -2.58 4.70 -10.83
N LYS A 34 -2.33 4.78 -12.15
CA LYS A 34 -3.16 5.55 -13.08
C LYS A 34 -4.16 4.73 -13.89
N TYR A 35 -3.81 3.53 -14.35
CA TYR A 35 -4.57 2.84 -15.41
C TYR A 35 -5.25 1.55 -14.95
N LYS A 36 -4.57 0.71 -14.16
CA LYS A 36 -5.14 -0.56 -13.69
C LYS A 36 -5.14 -0.64 -12.19
N ALA A 37 -6.32 -0.81 -11.59
CA ALA A 37 -6.47 -0.98 -10.15
C ALA A 37 -6.36 -2.47 -9.78
N PRO A 38 -5.27 -2.91 -9.11
CA PRO A 38 -5.24 -4.26 -8.57
C PRO A 38 -6.29 -4.43 -7.47
N VAL A 39 -6.76 -5.65 -7.30
CA VAL A 39 -7.49 -6.06 -6.11
C VAL A 39 -6.47 -6.41 -5.04
N VAL A 40 -6.61 -5.78 -3.88
CA VAL A 40 -5.74 -5.94 -2.72
C VAL A 40 -6.48 -6.73 -1.65
N CYS A 41 -5.83 -7.72 -1.04
CA CYS A 41 -6.37 -8.44 0.10
C CYS A 41 -5.32 -8.50 1.21
N TYR A 42 -5.75 -8.23 2.44
CA TYR A 42 -4.93 -8.39 3.65
C TYR A 42 -5.50 -9.53 4.46
N THR A 43 -4.75 -10.60 4.67
CA THR A 43 -5.21 -11.78 5.43
C THR A 43 -4.32 -11.98 6.66
N ALA A 44 -4.91 -11.98 7.86
CA ALA A 44 -4.19 -12.36 9.06
C ALA A 44 -3.80 -13.85 8.97
N VAL A 45 -2.51 -14.17 9.15
CA VAL A 45 -1.97 -15.53 9.06
C VAL A 45 -1.29 -15.97 10.37
N GLY A 46 -1.36 -15.15 11.41
CA GLY A 46 -0.82 -15.40 12.75
C GLY A 46 -1.24 -14.30 13.72
N SER A 47 -0.65 -14.26 14.91
CA SER A 47 -0.92 -13.23 15.92
C SER A 47 -0.43 -11.84 15.52
N ASP A 48 0.67 -11.79 14.76
CA ASP A 48 1.39 -10.56 14.40
C ASP A 48 1.70 -10.46 12.89
N SER A 49 1.21 -11.41 12.09
CA SER A 49 1.60 -11.58 10.70
C SER A 49 0.40 -11.42 9.76
N ILE A 50 0.60 -10.66 8.68
CA ILE A 50 -0.40 -10.41 7.64
C ILE A 50 0.18 -10.82 6.29
N ARG A 51 -0.61 -11.54 5.49
CA ARG A 51 -0.36 -11.77 4.07
C ARG A 51 -1.06 -10.70 3.24
N LEU A 52 -0.29 -10.00 2.41
CA LEU A 52 -0.77 -9.12 1.36
C LEU A 52 -0.79 -9.88 0.05
N ASP A 53 -1.98 -9.98 -0.55
CA ASP A 53 -2.20 -10.55 -1.88
C ASP A 53 -2.63 -9.44 -2.84
N LEU A 54 -2.03 -9.41 -4.04
CA LEU A 54 -2.43 -8.53 -5.14
C LEU A 54 -2.85 -9.36 -6.36
N ASP A 55 -4.06 -9.10 -6.84
CA ASP A 55 -4.58 -9.67 -8.09
C ASP A 55 -4.78 -8.55 -9.13
N LEU A 56 -4.33 -8.76 -10.36
CA LEU A 56 -4.51 -7.83 -11.48
C LEU A 56 -5.15 -8.58 -12.65
N ASP A 57 -6.27 -8.08 -13.17
CA ASP A 57 -7.03 -8.71 -14.25
C ASP A 57 -7.32 -10.21 -14.01
N GLY A 58 -7.64 -10.55 -12.76
CA GLY A 58 -7.95 -11.93 -12.35
C GLY A 58 -6.74 -12.85 -12.19
N LYS A 59 -5.50 -12.33 -12.37
CA LYS A 59 -4.26 -13.07 -12.13
C LYS A 59 -3.62 -12.63 -10.83
N HIS A 60 -3.20 -13.60 -10.03
CA HIS A 60 -2.43 -13.36 -8.83
C HIS A 60 -1.00 -12.93 -9.20
N ILE A 61 -0.59 -11.73 -8.78
CA ILE A 61 0.70 -11.13 -9.18
C ILE A 61 1.66 -10.92 -8.01
N LEU A 62 1.19 -10.94 -6.76
CA LEU A 62 2.03 -10.80 -5.57
C LEU A 62 1.38 -11.49 -4.39
N SER A 63 2.16 -12.29 -3.65
CA SER A 63 1.85 -12.71 -2.29
C SER A 63 3.04 -12.40 -1.40
N HIS A 64 2.83 -11.64 -0.33
CA HIS A 64 3.88 -11.23 0.59
C HIS A 64 3.38 -11.31 2.03
N VAL A 65 4.02 -12.14 2.85
CA VAL A 65 3.76 -12.20 4.30
C VAL A 65 4.73 -11.27 5.01
N PHE A 66 4.20 -10.40 5.86
CA PHE A 66 4.96 -9.49 6.68
C PHE A 66 4.52 -9.57 8.14
N LYS A 67 5.47 -9.37 9.05
CA LYS A 67 5.20 -9.16 10.47
C LYS A 67 4.98 -7.69 10.78
N LEU A 68 4.04 -7.42 11.67
CA LEU A 68 3.75 -6.10 12.18
C LEU A 68 4.88 -5.64 13.13
N GLY A 69 5.32 -4.40 12.98
CA GLY A 69 6.39 -3.79 13.76
C GLY A 69 7.80 -4.13 13.29
N GLU A 70 7.97 -5.12 12.42
CA GLU A 70 9.29 -5.52 11.92
C GLU A 70 9.62 -4.83 10.58
N GLU A 71 10.83 -4.25 10.49
CA GLU A 71 11.38 -3.71 9.23
C GLU A 71 11.81 -4.87 8.32
N GLN A 72 11.35 -4.82 7.07
CA GLN A 72 11.60 -5.84 6.06
C GLN A 72 12.18 -5.20 4.81
N GLU A 73 13.14 -5.89 4.19
CA GLU A 73 13.73 -5.47 2.92
C GLU A 73 12.96 -6.12 1.76
N MET A 74 12.54 -5.32 0.79
CA MET A 74 12.01 -5.82 -0.47
C MET A 74 12.88 -5.32 -1.62
N VAL A 75 13.31 -6.26 -2.47
CA VAL A 75 13.98 -5.94 -3.72
C VAL A 75 12.89 -5.63 -4.75
N LYS A 76 12.85 -4.38 -5.22
CA LYS A 76 12.00 -3.97 -6.33
C LYS A 76 12.46 -4.67 -7.61
N VAL A 77 11.57 -4.73 -8.60
CA VAL A 77 11.84 -5.32 -9.93
C VAL A 77 13.04 -4.66 -10.64
N ASP A 78 13.33 -3.40 -10.32
CA ASP A 78 14.48 -2.64 -10.85
C ASP A 78 15.81 -2.92 -10.11
N GLY A 79 15.82 -3.84 -9.15
CA GLY A 79 16.98 -4.18 -8.32
C GLY A 79 17.18 -3.28 -7.11
N ASN A 80 16.42 -2.18 -6.97
CA ASN A 80 16.54 -1.29 -5.83
C ASN A 80 15.90 -1.91 -4.58
N LYS A 81 16.62 -1.84 -3.45
CA LYS A 81 16.13 -2.32 -2.16
C LYS A 81 15.33 -1.21 -1.47
N ILE A 82 14.12 -1.51 -1.04
CA ILE A 82 13.36 -0.65 -0.13
C ILE A 82 13.20 -1.34 1.22
N LYS A 83 13.17 -0.53 2.27
CA LYS A 83 12.82 -1.01 3.61
C LYS A 83 11.39 -0.61 3.91
N MET A 84 10.59 -1.57 4.37
CA MET A 84 9.21 -1.31 4.75
C MET A 84 8.90 -1.85 6.14
N THR A 85 8.07 -1.12 6.87
CA THR A 85 7.53 -1.55 8.16
C THR A 85 6.04 -1.35 8.12
N TYR A 86 5.28 -2.37 8.51
CA TYR A 86 3.83 -2.28 8.68
C TYR A 86 3.49 -2.26 10.16
N SER A 87 2.54 -1.44 10.58
CA SER A 87 2.04 -1.42 11.95
C SER A 87 0.54 -1.16 11.98
N LEU A 88 -0.14 -1.68 13.00
CA LEU A 88 -1.52 -1.33 13.29
C LEU A 88 -1.52 -0.25 14.36
N GLU A 89 -2.04 0.92 14.04
CA GLU A 89 -2.25 1.98 15.06
C GLU A 89 -3.48 1.67 15.92
N ASN A 90 -4.46 0.96 15.35
CA ASN A 90 -5.65 0.44 16.00
C ASN A 90 -6.23 -0.70 15.14
N GLU A 91 -7.39 -1.24 15.51
CA GLU A 91 -8.03 -2.36 14.79
C GLU A 91 -8.43 -2.04 13.34
N ASN A 92 -8.46 -0.76 12.97
CA ASN A 92 -8.98 -0.24 11.71
C ASN A 92 -7.95 0.54 10.88
N THR A 93 -6.73 0.72 11.38
CA THR A 93 -5.74 1.60 10.75
C THR A 93 -4.42 0.86 10.54
N LEU A 94 -4.12 0.55 9.27
CA LEU A 94 -2.85 -0.05 8.87
C LEU A 94 -1.91 1.03 8.35
N LYS A 95 -0.81 1.25 9.06
CA LYS A 95 0.28 2.11 8.66
C LYS A 95 1.35 1.31 7.98
N GLN A 96 1.91 1.88 6.93
CA GLN A 96 3.08 1.36 6.24
C GLN A 96 4.06 2.51 6.06
N VAL A 97 5.29 2.28 6.49
CA VAL A 97 6.42 3.19 6.31
C VAL A 97 7.33 2.57 5.27
N VAL A 98 7.71 3.31 4.24
CA VAL A 98 8.64 2.87 3.20
C VAL A 98 9.82 3.82 3.14
N LYS A 99 11.02 3.34 3.47
CA LYS A 99 12.28 4.08 3.33
C LYS A 99 12.92 3.72 2.00
N MET A 100 13.16 4.73 1.18
CA MET A 100 13.77 4.61 -0.14
C MET A 100 15.30 4.73 -0.06
N PRO A 101 16.06 4.20 -1.04
CA PRO A 101 17.52 4.30 -1.06
C PRO A 101 18.08 5.73 -1.04
N ASP A 102 17.33 6.69 -1.57
CA ASP A 102 17.70 8.11 -1.62
C ASP A 102 17.53 8.83 -0.26
N GLY A 103 17.15 8.09 0.79
CA GLY A 103 16.93 8.61 2.14
C GLY A 103 15.52 9.16 2.37
N LYS A 104 14.67 9.27 1.34
CA LYS A 104 13.28 9.71 1.50
C LYS A 104 12.43 8.63 2.15
N THR A 105 11.46 9.07 2.96
CA THR A 105 10.48 8.18 3.57
C THR A 105 9.08 8.50 3.07
N ALA A 106 8.34 7.47 2.68
CA ALA A 106 6.93 7.56 2.34
C ALA A 106 6.09 6.91 3.43
N TYR A 107 4.98 7.54 3.79
CA TYR A 107 4.00 7.01 4.73
C TYR A 107 2.71 6.71 4.00
N PHE A 108 2.18 5.50 4.22
CA PHE A 108 0.90 5.06 3.70
C PHE A 108 0.02 4.68 4.89
N ILE A 109 -1.07 5.41 5.09
CA ILE A 109 -2.01 5.17 6.18
C ILE A 109 -3.33 4.73 5.58
N ARG A 110 -3.75 3.49 5.87
CA ARG A 110 -5.01 2.91 5.40
C ARG A 110 -6.00 2.88 6.54
N GLU A 111 -7.07 3.63 6.39
CA GLU A 111 -8.21 3.63 7.30
C GLU A 111 -9.31 2.76 6.70
N PHE A 112 -9.64 1.67 7.40
CA PHE A 112 -10.72 0.78 7.04
C PHE A 112 -11.99 1.17 7.79
N LYS A 113 -13.09 1.41 7.06
CA LYS A 113 -14.45 1.61 7.60
C LYS A 113 -15.42 0.66 6.91
N GLU A 114 -16.59 0.42 7.52
CA GLU A 114 -17.58 -0.55 7.03
C GLU A 114 -17.91 -0.44 5.53
N ASN A 115 -18.00 0.80 5.02
CA ASN A 115 -18.42 1.08 3.65
C ASN A 115 -17.34 1.76 2.79
N GLU A 116 -16.21 2.15 3.38
CA GLU A 116 -15.17 2.90 2.69
C GLU A 116 -13.79 2.48 3.21
N VAL A 117 -12.83 2.33 2.29
CA VAL A 117 -11.43 2.26 2.66
C VAL A 117 -10.70 3.41 1.99
N LYS A 118 -9.93 4.15 2.78
CA LYS A 118 -9.18 5.32 2.34
C LYS A 118 -7.72 5.12 2.70
N MET A 119 -6.83 5.34 1.73
CA MET A 119 -5.39 5.37 1.94
C MET A 119 -4.88 6.79 1.71
N THR A 120 -4.21 7.34 2.71
CA THR A 120 -3.46 8.59 2.59
C THR A 120 -1.99 8.27 2.40
N VAL A 121 -1.36 8.90 1.41
CA VAL A 121 0.07 8.80 1.13
C VAL A 121 0.71 10.16 1.37
N THR A 122 1.79 10.21 2.14
CA THR A 122 2.60 11.42 2.36
C THR A 122 4.08 11.12 2.20
N MET A 123 4.86 12.15 1.84
CA MET A 123 6.31 12.05 1.69
C MET A 123 7.00 12.94 2.72
N ASP A 124 7.92 12.35 3.47
CA ASP A 124 8.71 13.06 4.48
C ASP A 124 9.51 14.22 3.86
N GLY A 125 9.57 15.34 4.56
CA GLY A 125 10.25 16.56 4.11
C GLY A 125 9.58 17.32 2.97
N THR A 126 8.33 17.00 2.62
CA THR A 126 7.53 17.73 1.61
C THR A 126 6.08 17.90 2.08
N ASP A 127 5.35 18.87 1.52
CA ASP A 127 3.91 19.04 1.77
C ASP A 127 3.04 18.16 0.85
N LEU A 128 3.64 17.21 0.14
CA LEU A 128 2.92 16.36 -0.82
C LEU A 128 2.07 15.31 -0.12
N SER A 129 0.79 15.26 -0.50
CA SER A 129 -0.14 14.24 -0.05
C SER A 129 -1.07 13.79 -1.18
N ALA A 130 -1.31 12.48 -1.26
CA ALA A 130 -2.26 11.87 -2.17
C ALA A 130 -3.25 11.00 -1.40
N THR A 131 -4.50 10.96 -1.88
CA THR A 131 -5.55 10.13 -1.30
C THR A 131 -6.03 9.09 -2.31
N VAL A 132 -6.16 7.84 -1.87
CA VAL A 132 -6.67 6.73 -2.69
C VAL A 132 -7.90 6.15 -2.01
N HIS A 133 -9.03 6.12 -2.72
CA HIS A 133 -10.27 5.53 -2.24
C HIS A 133 -10.45 4.14 -2.84
N TYR A 134 -11.01 3.24 -2.05
CA TYR A 134 -11.26 1.85 -2.43
C TYR A 134 -12.72 1.47 -2.16
N GLU A 135 -13.26 0.64 -3.05
CA GLU A 135 -14.46 -0.15 -2.80
C GLU A 135 -14.08 -1.48 -2.13
N ILE A 136 -14.99 -2.01 -1.32
CA ILE A 136 -14.90 -3.35 -0.76
C ILE A 136 -15.61 -4.29 -1.74
N LEU A 137 -14.89 -5.28 -2.25
CA LEU A 137 -15.46 -6.34 -3.08
C LEU A 137 -16.02 -7.44 -2.19
N GLN A 138 -17.27 -7.82 -2.43
CA GLN A 138 -17.93 -8.96 -1.80
C GLN A 138 -17.36 -10.29 -2.32
#